data_AF-A0A0F9J1Z9-F1
#
_entry.id   AF-A0A0F9J1Z9-F1
#
_cell.length_a   1.000
_cell.length_b   1.000
_cell.length_c   1.000
_cell.angle_alpha   90.00
_cell.angle_beta   90.00
_cell.angle_gamma   90.00
#
_symmetry.space_group_name_H-M   'P 1'
#
loop_
_entity.id
_entity.type
_entity.pdbx_description
1 polymer ?
#
loop_
_entity_poly.entity_id
_entity_poly.type
_entity_poly.pdbx_seq_one_letter_code
_entity_poly.pdbx_strand_id
1 'polypeptide(L)'
;MLLGLDGVEIGLIIVFACLFGGILSGFPVAFAIGGAGIISFGIIAALDSAGLMVHQAIDQSSQAYRDLVNSGVPNDAVSVFRYPDLPRIAESVFPQGWEVALDRNVSFIVNRMNERVLAGQSIETLLAVLMFVLMGITLERSKIANDLLTTMARVFGPLPGGLAVSIVVVGAFLAASTGIVGATVVTMGLLALPTMLRNNYSPEIATGVIAASGTLGQIIPPSIVIVLLGTLAGDLYSAAQEARASSAGCTDALTYLGQPAVVSVGTLFQAALLPGIMLALLYALYAFVYALLNPEKAPAVPMGAT
;
A
#
# COMPACT_ATOMS: atom_id res chain seq x y z
N MET A 1 1.89 -15.05 -18.50
CA MET A 1 1.67 -13.58 -18.45
C MET A 1 0.23 -13.30 -18.79
N LEU A 2 -0.56 -12.86 -17.81
CA LEU A 2 -1.95 -12.45 -17.98
C LEU A 2 -1.96 -10.92 -18.00
N LEU A 3 -2.52 -10.29 -19.04
CA LEU A 3 -2.49 -8.82 -19.23
C LEU A 3 -1.09 -8.17 -19.26
N GLY A 4 -0.04 -8.94 -19.56
CA GLY A 4 1.35 -8.46 -19.58
C GLY A 4 2.05 -8.42 -18.22
N LEU A 5 1.37 -8.87 -17.15
CA LEU A 5 1.92 -8.99 -15.79
C LEU A 5 2.39 -10.42 -15.51
N ASP A 6 3.43 -10.56 -14.69
CA ASP A 6 3.92 -11.86 -14.20
C ASP A 6 3.01 -12.40 -13.07
N GLY A 7 3.03 -13.72 -12.84
CA GLY A 7 2.19 -14.37 -11.84
C GLY A 7 2.37 -13.80 -10.42
N VAL A 8 3.59 -13.36 -10.09
CA VAL A 8 3.90 -12.71 -8.80
C VAL A 8 3.22 -11.34 -8.67
N GLU A 9 3.21 -10.54 -9.74
CA GLU A 9 2.60 -9.20 -9.74
C GLU A 9 1.08 -9.30 -9.61
N ILE A 10 0.48 -10.25 -10.33
CA ILE A 10 -0.96 -10.56 -10.22
C ILE A 10 -1.29 -11.02 -8.80
N GLY A 11 -0.46 -11.88 -8.20
CA GLY A 11 -0.62 -12.30 -6.81
C GLY A 11 -0.61 -11.13 -5.82
N LEU A 12 0.31 -10.17 -6.01
CA LEU A 12 0.42 -9.01 -5.13
C LEU A 12 -0.80 -8.08 -5.27
N ILE A 13 -1.32 -7.89 -6.49
CA ILE A 13 -2.57 -7.14 -6.73
C ILE A 13 -3.76 -7.82 -6.05
N ILE A 14 -3.87 -9.15 -6.12
CA ILE A 14 -4.96 -9.92 -5.48
C ILE A 14 -4.90 -9.76 -3.97
N VAL A 15 -3.71 -9.90 -3.36
CA VAL A 15 -3.50 -9.71 -1.91
C VAL A 15 -3.90 -8.29 -1.52
N PHE A 16 -3.43 -7.29 -2.25
CA PHE A 16 -3.76 -5.89 -2.00
C PHE A 16 -5.27 -5.64 -2.10
N ALA A 17 -5.93 -6.12 -3.15
CA ALA A 17 -7.36 -5.96 -3.36
C ALA A 17 -8.19 -6.65 -2.27
N CYS A 18 -7.82 -7.86 -1.86
CA CYS A 18 -8.49 -8.59 -0.78
C CYS A 18 -8.31 -7.91 0.57
N LEU A 19 -7.10 -7.42 0.86
CA LEU A 19 -6.80 -6.69 2.09
C LEU A 19 -7.57 -5.38 2.14
N PHE A 20 -7.50 -4.60 1.07
CA PHE A 20 -8.19 -3.32 0.95
C PHE A 20 -9.72 -3.50 1.02
N GLY A 21 -10.27 -4.48 0.31
CA GLY A 21 -11.69 -4.84 0.38
C GLY A 21 -12.11 -5.32 1.77
N GLY A 22 -11.28 -6.13 2.43
CA GLY A 22 -11.51 -6.59 3.80
C GLY A 22 -11.56 -5.43 4.80
N ILE A 23 -10.65 -4.47 4.68
CA ILE A 23 -10.65 -3.27 5.54
C ILE A 23 -11.84 -2.36 5.22
N LEU A 24 -12.16 -2.17 3.93
CA LEU A 24 -13.32 -1.40 3.47
C LEU A 24 -14.67 -2.08 3.74
N SER A 25 -14.70 -3.33 4.20
CA SER A 25 -15.95 -3.97 4.62
C SER A 25 -16.42 -3.52 6.01
N GLY A 26 -15.59 -2.75 6.74
CA GLY A 26 -15.89 -2.32 8.11
C GLY A 26 -15.60 -3.39 9.18
N PHE A 27 -15.14 -4.57 8.77
CA PHE A 27 -14.61 -5.59 9.68
C PHE A 27 -13.38 -5.06 10.43
N PRO A 28 -13.16 -5.49 11.69
CA PRO A 28 -11.96 -5.08 12.42
C PRO A 28 -10.71 -5.49 11.66
N VAL A 29 -9.75 -4.56 11.54
CA VAL A 29 -8.55 -4.68 10.70
C VAL A 29 -7.78 -5.97 11.00
N ALA A 30 -7.73 -6.39 12.27
CA ALA A 30 -7.09 -7.62 12.71
C ALA A 30 -7.63 -8.88 11.99
N PHE A 31 -8.95 -8.97 11.81
CA PHE A 31 -9.60 -10.08 11.11
C PHE A 31 -9.61 -9.87 9.61
N ALA A 32 -9.67 -8.62 9.16
CA ALA A 32 -9.54 -8.29 7.74
C ALA A 32 -8.20 -8.77 7.17
N ILE A 33 -7.09 -8.65 7.91
CA ILE A 33 -5.77 -9.16 7.49
C ILE A 33 -5.77 -10.69 7.34
N GLY A 34 -6.30 -11.41 8.33
CA GLY A 34 -6.35 -12.89 8.28
C GLY A 34 -7.32 -13.42 7.22
N GLY A 35 -8.51 -12.83 7.13
CA GLY A 35 -9.52 -13.18 6.12
C GLY A 35 -9.09 -12.82 4.70
N ALA A 36 -8.45 -11.66 4.52
CA ALA A 36 -7.86 -11.28 3.25
C ALA A 36 -6.77 -12.27 2.83
N GLY A 37 -5.94 -12.74 3.75
CA GLY A 37 -4.96 -13.79 3.50
C GLY A 37 -5.62 -15.06 2.96
N ILE A 38 -6.68 -15.56 3.60
CA ILE A 38 -7.40 -16.76 3.14
C ILE A 38 -7.97 -16.56 1.74
N ILE A 39 -8.66 -15.44 1.52
CA ILE A 39 -9.32 -15.15 0.24
C ILE A 39 -8.27 -14.96 -0.86
N SER A 40 -7.21 -14.19 -0.59
CA SER A 40 -6.16 -13.93 -1.57
C SER A 40 -5.39 -15.19 -1.92
N PHE A 41 -5.00 -16.00 -0.92
CA PHE A 41 -4.33 -17.26 -1.18
C PHE A 41 -5.24 -18.27 -1.86
N GLY A 42 -6.54 -18.29 -1.53
CA GLY A 42 -7.52 -19.12 -2.23
C GLY A 42 -7.67 -18.76 -3.70
N ILE A 43 -7.77 -17.46 -4.01
CA ILE A 43 -7.82 -16.97 -5.39
C ILE A 43 -6.50 -17.28 -6.12
N ILE A 44 -5.36 -17.02 -5.49
CA ILE A 44 -4.03 -17.29 -6.05
C ILE A 44 -3.85 -18.78 -6.33
N ALA A 45 -4.20 -19.66 -5.39
CA ALA A 45 -4.11 -21.11 -5.56
C ALA A 45 -5.08 -21.64 -6.64
N ALA A 46 -6.28 -21.06 -6.75
CA ALA A 46 -7.22 -21.39 -7.81
C ALA A 46 -6.69 -20.96 -9.20
N LEU A 47 -6.06 -19.79 -9.29
CA LEU A 47 -5.45 -19.30 -10.53
C LEU A 47 -4.17 -20.07 -10.90
N ASP A 48 -3.39 -20.51 -9.90
CA ASP A 48 -2.20 -21.34 -10.09
C ASP A 48 -2.57 -22.77 -10.55
N SER A 49 -3.54 -23.41 -9.90
CA SER A 49 -4.06 -24.72 -10.32
C SER A 49 -4.77 -24.70 -11.69
N ALA A 50 -5.31 -23.55 -12.10
CA ALA A 50 -5.83 -23.32 -13.45
C ALA A 50 -4.73 -23.04 -14.50
N GLY A 51 -3.45 -22.99 -14.11
CA GLY A 51 -2.31 -22.71 -15.01
C GLY A 51 -2.23 -21.25 -15.47
N LEU A 52 -2.91 -20.32 -14.80
CA LEU A 52 -2.94 -18.91 -15.14
C LEU A 52 -1.84 -18.10 -14.42
N MET A 53 -1.30 -18.62 -13.31
CA MET A 53 -0.23 -18.02 -12.51
C MET A 53 1.07 -18.82 -12.65
N VAL A 54 1.68 -18.77 -13.83
CA VAL A 54 2.93 -19.47 -14.09
C VAL A 54 4.09 -18.47 -14.08
N HIS A 55 5.09 -18.70 -13.23
CA HIS A 55 6.34 -17.94 -13.26
C HIS A 55 7.36 -18.66 -14.15
N GLN A 56 8.14 -17.88 -14.91
CA GLN A 56 9.21 -18.41 -15.75
C GLN A 56 10.53 -18.43 -14.97
N ALA A 57 10.82 -19.57 -14.33
CA ALA A 57 12.09 -19.79 -13.65
C ALA A 57 13.17 -20.30 -14.60
N ILE A 58 14.44 -20.09 -14.24
CA ILE A 58 15.58 -20.66 -14.98
C ILE A 58 15.56 -22.17 -14.83
N ASP A 59 15.68 -22.88 -15.96
CA ASP A 59 15.77 -24.33 -15.98
C ASP A 59 17.14 -24.81 -15.46
N GLN A 60 17.17 -25.11 -14.17
CA GLN A 60 18.35 -25.65 -13.49
C GLN A 60 18.73 -27.06 -13.96
N SER A 61 17.83 -27.76 -14.65
CA SER A 61 18.10 -29.08 -15.19
C SER A 61 18.86 -29.03 -16.52
N SER A 62 18.81 -27.89 -17.21
CA SER A 62 19.40 -27.68 -18.54
C SER A 62 20.93 -27.79 -18.55
N GLN A 63 21.47 -28.32 -19.66
CA GLN A 63 22.92 -28.41 -19.87
C GLN A 63 23.58 -27.02 -19.79
N ALA A 64 22.92 -25.99 -20.34
CA ALA A 64 23.39 -24.61 -20.33
C ALA A 64 23.54 -24.02 -18.91
N TYR A 65 22.62 -24.34 -17.99
CA TYR A 65 22.75 -23.94 -16.58
C TYR A 65 23.92 -24.64 -15.90
N ARG A 66 24.09 -25.94 -16.15
CA ARG A 66 25.20 -26.72 -15.57
C ARG A 66 26.55 -26.24 -16.08
N ASP A 67 26.65 -25.91 -17.36
CA ASP A 67 27.87 -25.37 -17.96
C ASP A 67 28.24 -24.00 -17.34
N LEU A 68 27.25 -23.16 -17.05
CA LEU A 68 27.45 -21.87 -16.40
C LEU A 68 27.91 -22.02 -14.94
N VAL A 69 27.31 -22.93 -14.16
CA VAL A 69 27.73 -23.19 -12.78
C VAL A 69 29.13 -23.82 -12.74
N ASN A 70 29.43 -24.74 -13.66
CA ASN A 70 30.74 -25.36 -13.80
C ASN A 70 31.84 -24.38 -14.24
N SER A 71 31.47 -23.24 -14.85
CA SER A 71 32.41 -22.15 -15.16
C SER A 71 32.83 -21.32 -13.93
N GLY A 72 32.29 -21.63 -12.74
CA GLY A 72 32.63 -20.99 -11.47
C GLY A 72 31.67 -19.89 -11.03
N VAL A 73 30.53 -19.73 -11.70
CA VAL A 73 29.47 -18.79 -11.27
C VAL A 73 28.69 -19.43 -10.11
N PRO A 74 28.59 -18.77 -8.95
CA PRO A 74 27.85 -19.32 -7.82
C PRO A 74 26.34 -19.32 -8.10
N ASN A 75 25.64 -20.37 -7.67
CA ASN A 75 24.23 -20.64 -8.00
C ASN A 75 23.28 -19.47 -7.66
N ASP A 76 23.56 -18.74 -6.58
CA ASP A 76 22.79 -17.59 -6.11
C ASP A 76 22.97 -16.32 -6.96
N ALA A 77 24.03 -16.26 -7.77
CA ALA A 77 24.28 -15.16 -8.70
C ALA A 77 23.58 -15.33 -10.05
N VAL A 78 23.07 -16.54 -10.35
CA VAL A 78 22.38 -16.88 -11.60
C VAL A 78 20.93 -16.42 -11.51
N SER A 79 20.59 -15.38 -12.27
CA SER A 79 19.22 -14.82 -12.30
C SER A 79 18.77 -14.53 -13.72
N VAL A 80 17.45 -14.46 -13.90
CA VAL A 80 16.81 -14.17 -15.20
C VAL A 80 17.31 -12.85 -15.80
N PHE A 81 17.70 -11.90 -14.95
CA PHE A 81 18.21 -10.59 -15.36
C PHE A 81 19.68 -10.60 -15.77
N ARG A 82 20.51 -11.46 -15.17
CA ARG A 82 21.95 -11.53 -15.47
C ARG A 82 22.27 -12.47 -16.62
N TYR A 83 21.46 -13.51 -16.81
CA TYR A 83 21.66 -14.54 -17.82
C TYR A 83 20.34 -14.82 -18.56
N PRO A 84 19.91 -13.89 -19.43
CA PRO A 84 18.60 -13.95 -20.08
C PRO A 84 18.45 -15.10 -21.07
N ASP A 85 19.57 -15.61 -21.59
CA ASP A 85 19.66 -16.66 -22.62
C ASP A 85 19.51 -18.09 -22.07
N LEU A 86 19.45 -18.25 -20.75
CA LEU A 86 19.26 -19.57 -20.15
C LEU A 86 17.85 -20.10 -20.44
N PRO A 87 17.71 -21.42 -20.72
CA PRO A 87 16.41 -22.06 -20.88
C PRO A 87 15.54 -21.84 -19.63
N ARG A 88 14.22 -21.68 -19.82
CA ARG A 88 13.27 -21.40 -18.73
C ARG A 88 12.22 -22.48 -18.67
N ILE A 89 11.85 -22.86 -17.45
CA ILE A 89 10.74 -23.77 -17.18
C ILE A 89 9.60 -23.01 -16.50
N ALA A 90 8.39 -23.41 -16.86
CA ALA A 90 7.16 -22.98 -16.22
C ALA A 90 7.00 -23.74 -14.89
N GLU A 91 7.07 -23.04 -13.77
CA GLU A 91 6.79 -23.62 -12.46
C GLU A 91 5.58 -22.95 -11.79
N SER A 92 4.87 -23.74 -10.98
CA SER A 92 3.81 -23.24 -10.09
C SER A 92 4.44 -22.37 -9.01
N VAL A 93 3.78 -21.25 -8.70
CA VAL A 93 4.27 -20.29 -7.70
C VAL A 93 4.20 -20.90 -6.29
N PHE A 94 3.29 -21.85 -6.04
CA PHE A 94 3.09 -22.46 -4.73
C PHE A 94 2.86 -23.99 -4.82
N PRO A 95 3.92 -24.81 -4.68
CA PRO A 95 3.78 -26.26 -4.55
C PRO A 95 2.97 -26.59 -3.28
N GLN A 96 1.85 -27.32 -3.41
CA GLN A 96 0.89 -27.58 -2.32
C GLN A 96 0.24 -26.31 -1.72
N GLY A 97 0.10 -25.25 -2.53
CA GLY A 97 -0.32 -23.93 -2.07
C GLY A 97 -1.63 -23.88 -1.29
N TRP A 98 -2.62 -24.71 -1.64
CA TRP A 98 -3.91 -24.75 -0.94
C TRP A 98 -3.79 -25.23 0.51
N GLU A 99 -3.12 -26.37 0.74
CA GLU A 99 -2.99 -26.97 2.07
C GLU A 99 -2.15 -26.08 2.99
N VAL A 100 -1.02 -25.59 2.48
CA VAL A 100 -0.12 -24.71 3.22
C VAL A 100 -0.78 -23.37 3.54
N ALA A 101 -1.56 -22.81 2.61
CA ALA A 101 -2.29 -21.57 2.86
C ALA A 101 -3.38 -21.75 3.91
N LEU A 102 -4.14 -22.85 3.85
CA LEU A 102 -5.22 -23.10 4.80
C LEU A 102 -4.65 -23.35 6.20
N ASP A 103 -3.59 -24.15 6.31
CA ASP A 103 -2.96 -24.46 7.59
C ASP A 103 -2.30 -23.22 8.25
N ARG A 104 -1.54 -22.42 7.48
CA ARG A 104 -0.93 -21.18 7.99
C ARG A 104 -1.97 -20.14 8.42
N ASN A 105 -3.03 -19.94 7.63
CA ASN A 105 -4.03 -18.92 7.93
C ASN A 105 -4.96 -19.34 9.07
N VAL A 106 -5.39 -20.61 9.12
CA VAL A 106 -6.20 -21.13 10.23
C VAL A 106 -5.40 -21.12 11.52
N SER A 107 -4.14 -21.55 11.49
CA SER A 107 -3.24 -21.46 12.65
C SER A 107 -3.07 -20.02 13.12
N PHE A 108 -2.91 -19.06 12.21
CA PHE A 108 -2.84 -17.64 12.54
C PHE A 108 -4.12 -17.12 13.21
N ILE A 109 -5.30 -17.42 12.67
CA ILE A 109 -6.59 -16.99 13.23
C ILE A 109 -6.81 -17.61 14.61
N VAL A 110 -6.57 -18.91 14.76
CA VAL A 110 -6.76 -19.64 16.02
C VAL A 110 -5.81 -19.14 17.11
N ASN A 111 -4.53 -18.97 16.79
CA ASN A 111 -3.57 -18.39 17.73
C ASN A 111 -3.98 -16.96 18.12
N ARG A 112 -4.47 -16.15 17.18
CA ARG A 112 -4.90 -14.79 17.43
C ARG A 112 -6.18 -14.71 18.27
N MET A 113 -7.13 -15.63 18.09
CA MET A 113 -8.29 -15.77 18.97
C MET A 113 -7.87 -16.09 20.40
N ASN A 114 -6.90 -17.00 20.59
CA ASN A 114 -6.36 -17.32 21.91
C ASN A 114 -5.61 -16.15 22.55
N GLU A 115 -4.78 -15.41 21.79
CA GLU A 115 -4.06 -14.24 22.28
C GLU A 115 -5.03 -13.13 22.74
N ARG A 116 -6.14 -12.92 22.03
CA ARG A 116 -7.14 -11.91 22.43
C ARG A 116 -7.80 -12.25 23.76
N VAL A 117 -8.04 -13.54 24.03
CA VAL A 117 -8.62 -14.03 25.30
C VAL A 117 -7.63 -13.87 26.46
N LEU A 118 -6.33 -14.05 26.21
CA LEU A 118 -5.31 -14.06 27.26
C LEU A 118 -4.64 -12.69 27.51
N ALA A 119 -4.56 -11.81 26.51
CA ALA A 119 -3.66 -10.65 26.54
C ALA A 119 -4.32 -9.27 26.27
N GLY A 120 -5.63 -9.20 25.98
CA GLY A 120 -6.40 -7.95 25.93
C GLY A 120 -6.39 -7.18 24.59
N GLN A 121 -7.22 -6.13 24.47
CA GLN A 121 -7.49 -5.39 23.22
C GLN A 121 -6.29 -4.60 22.65
N SER A 122 -5.27 -4.30 23.46
CA SER A 122 -4.14 -3.41 23.10
C SER A 122 -3.16 -3.98 22.07
N ILE A 123 -3.12 -5.31 21.88
CA ILE A 123 -2.20 -5.96 20.94
C ILE A 123 -2.59 -5.74 19.48
N GLU A 124 -3.89 -5.62 19.18
CA GLU A 124 -4.37 -5.51 17.80
C GLU A 124 -3.86 -4.25 17.12
N THR A 125 -3.86 -3.12 17.83
CA THR A 125 -3.38 -1.82 17.35
C THR A 125 -1.87 -1.83 17.16
N LEU A 126 -1.13 -2.34 18.16
CA LEU A 126 0.34 -2.41 18.12
C LEU A 126 0.83 -3.30 16.97
N LEU A 127 0.19 -4.45 16.75
CA LEU A 127 0.55 -5.34 15.65
C LEU A 127 0.17 -4.74 14.28
N ALA A 128 -0.99 -4.08 14.17
CA ALA A 128 -1.37 -3.38 12.94
C ALA A 128 -0.34 -2.29 12.60
N VAL A 129 0.06 -1.46 13.57
CA VAL A 129 1.09 -0.45 13.41
C VAL A 129 2.41 -1.07 12.93
N LEU A 130 2.86 -2.17 13.54
CA LEU A 130 4.09 -2.86 13.14
C LEU A 130 4.03 -3.35 11.68
N MET A 131 2.93 -3.97 11.27
CA MET A 131 2.74 -4.47 9.91
C MET A 131 2.68 -3.33 8.89
N PHE A 132 2.00 -2.22 9.21
CA PHE A 132 1.97 -1.03 8.35
C PHE A 132 3.34 -0.37 8.23
N VAL A 133 4.11 -0.30 9.33
CA VAL A 133 5.48 0.22 9.30
C VAL A 133 6.37 -0.68 8.43
N LEU A 134 6.28 -2.01 8.58
CA LEU A 134 7.05 -2.95 7.78
C LEU A 134 6.71 -2.81 6.28
N MET A 135 5.43 -2.72 5.94
CA MET A 135 4.97 -2.50 4.57
C MET A 135 5.49 -1.15 4.01
N GLY A 136 5.40 -0.08 4.80
CA GLY A 136 5.90 1.23 4.40
C GLY A 136 7.41 1.21 4.12
N ILE A 137 8.20 0.62 5.01
CA ILE A 137 9.66 0.53 4.87
C ILE A 137 10.04 -0.36 3.68
N THR A 138 9.37 -1.50 3.49
CA THR A 138 9.67 -2.40 2.37
C THR A 138 9.36 -1.75 1.02
N LEU A 139 8.24 -1.03 0.91
CA LEU A 139 7.90 -0.29 -0.31
C LEU A 139 8.83 0.89 -0.55
N GLU A 140 9.24 1.63 0.48
CA GLU A 140 10.21 2.70 0.33
C GLU A 140 11.58 2.15 -0.14
N ARG A 141 12.03 1.03 0.44
CA ARG A 141 13.30 0.37 0.08
C ARG A 141 13.26 -0.30 -1.29
N SER A 142 12.08 -0.65 -1.80
CA SER A 142 11.90 -1.33 -3.10
C SER A 142 12.15 -0.44 -4.32
N LYS A 143 12.35 0.87 -4.13
CA LYS A 143 12.47 1.89 -5.21
C LYS A 143 11.25 2.04 -6.11
N ILE A 144 10.14 1.34 -5.85
CA ILE A 144 8.87 1.50 -6.58
C ILE A 144 8.41 2.96 -6.61
N ALA A 145 8.64 3.71 -5.53
CA ALA A 145 8.35 5.14 -5.47
C ALA A 145 9.04 5.96 -6.57
N ASN A 146 10.30 5.63 -6.88
CA ASN A 146 11.09 6.33 -7.88
C ASN A 146 10.64 5.98 -9.31
N ASP A 147 10.31 4.71 -9.54
CA ASP A 147 9.82 4.24 -10.83
C ASP A 147 8.41 4.77 -11.12
N LEU A 148 7.54 4.84 -10.10
CA LEU A 148 6.24 5.50 -10.20
C LEU A 148 6.39 6.99 -10.51
N LEU A 149 7.31 7.68 -9.83
CA LEU A 149 7.53 9.11 -10.06
C LEU A 149 8.04 9.39 -11.48
N THR A 150 9.02 8.64 -11.95
CA THR A 150 9.55 8.80 -13.32
C THR A 150 8.53 8.41 -14.40
N THR A 151 7.67 7.42 -14.12
CA THR A 151 6.58 7.03 -15.03
C THR A 151 5.51 8.12 -15.09
N MET A 152 5.03 8.60 -13.94
CA MET A 152 4.03 9.66 -13.90
C MET A 152 4.57 10.97 -14.49
N ALA A 153 5.84 11.30 -14.25
CA ALA A 153 6.51 12.43 -14.88
C ALA A 153 6.56 12.30 -16.41
N ARG A 154 6.68 11.09 -16.97
CA ARG A 154 6.55 10.87 -18.42
C ARG A 154 5.12 11.04 -18.93
N VAL A 155 4.13 10.59 -18.16
CA VAL A 155 2.71 10.70 -18.53
C VAL A 155 2.24 12.16 -18.50
N PHE A 156 2.51 12.89 -17.42
CA PHE A 156 2.02 14.25 -17.24
C PHE A 156 3.04 15.32 -17.66
N GLY A 157 4.31 15.00 -17.86
CA GLY A 157 5.38 15.95 -18.20
C GLY A 157 5.09 16.92 -19.36
N PRO A 158 4.45 16.50 -20.46
CA PRO A 158 4.10 17.40 -21.57
C PRO A 158 3.08 18.48 -21.19
N LEU A 159 2.34 18.30 -20.09
CA LEU A 159 1.34 19.26 -19.64
C LEU A 159 2.01 20.37 -18.80
N PRO A 160 1.52 21.62 -18.90
CA PRO A 160 1.94 22.69 -18.00
C PRO A 160 1.64 22.28 -16.55
N GLY A 161 2.64 22.35 -15.66
CA GLY A 161 2.52 21.85 -14.28
C GLY A 161 2.57 20.33 -14.13
N GLY A 162 2.89 19.59 -15.20
CA GLY A 162 2.86 18.13 -15.25
C GLY A 162 3.66 17.42 -14.16
N LEU A 163 4.85 17.93 -13.83
CA LEU A 163 5.68 17.39 -12.75
C LEU A 163 5.01 17.58 -11.38
N ALA A 164 4.40 18.74 -11.14
CA ALA A 164 3.72 19.02 -9.89
C ALA A 164 2.50 18.10 -9.69
N VAL A 165 1.69 17.93 -10.75
CA VAL A 165 0.56 16.99 -10.73
C VAL A 165 1.04 15.56 -10.50
N SER A 166 2.13 15.15 -11.16
CA SER A 166 2.73 13.83 -10.96
C SER A 166 3.11 13.58 -9.51
N ILE A 167 3.70 14.56 -8.83
CA ILE A 167 4.10 14.44 -7.41
C ILE A 167 2.87 14.25 -6.52
N VAL A 168 1.79 15.01 -6.74
CA VAL A 168 0.54 14.85 -5.97
C VAL A 168 -0.04 13.44 -6.16
N VAL A 169 -0.09 12.96 -7.40
CA VAL A 169 -0.63 11.63 -7.73
C VAL A 169 0.22 10.52 -7.11
N VAL A 170 1.54 10.57 -7.32
CA VAL A 170 2.48 9.56 -6.79
C VAL A 170 2.48 9.60 -5.27
N GLY A 171 2.47 10.80 -4.68
CA GLY A 171 2.40 10.95 -3.24
C GLY A 171 1.05 10.48 -2.68
N ALA A 172 -0.06 10.58 -3.40
CA ALA A 172 -1.34 9.99 -3.00
C ALA A 172 -1.30 8.44 -3.01
N PHE A 173 -0.66 7.83 -4.00
CA PHE A 173 -0.48 6.37 -4.05
C PHE A 173 0.47 5.86 -2.96
N LEU A 174 1.59 6.56 -2.75
CA LEU A 174 2.53 6.22 -1.69
C LEU A 174 1.96 6.48 -0.30
N ALA A 175 1.18 7.56 -0.15
CA ALA A 175 0.45 7.90 1.06
C ALA A 175 -0.43 6.74 1.53
N ALA A 176 -1.22 6.17 0.60
CA ALA A 176 -2.05 5.01 0.88
C ALA A 176 -1.24 3.82 1.41
N SER A 177 0.04 3.72 1.07
CA SER A 177 0.83 2.54 1.40
C SER A 177 1.81 2.70 2.55
N THR A 178 2.26 3.92 2.86
CA THR A 178 3.22 4.18 3.93
C THR A 178 2.57 4.69 5.20
N GLY A 179 1.48 5.48 5.09
CA GLY A 179 0.81 6.07 6.26
C GLY A 179 1.68 7.03 7.09
N ILE A 180 2.87 7.43 6.60
CA ILE A 180 3.89 8.19 7.35
C ILE A 180 4.28 9.45 6.56
N VAL A 181 4.00 10.62 7.14
CA VAL A 181 4.31 11.92 6.50
C VAL A 181 5.80 12.20 6.45
N GLY A 182 6.52 11.99 7.56
CA GLY A 182 7.93 12.35 7.66
C GLY A 182 8.79 11.66 6.60
N ALA A 183 8.65 10.34 6.47
CA ALA A 183 9.35 9.57 5.45
C ALA A 183 8.98 10.07 4.05
N THR A 184 7.69 10.09 3.70
CA THR A 184 7.22 10.45 2.35
C THR A 184 7.66 11.85 1.91
N VAL A 185 7.59 12.84 2.79
CA VAL A 185 8.06 14.22 2.49
C VAL A 185 9.58 14.26 2.29
N VAL A 186 10.34 13.54 3.10
CA VAL A 186 11.81 13.48 2.95
C VAL A 186 12.20 12.76 1.66
N THR A 187 11.59 11.62 1.36
CA THR A 187 11.85 10.85 0.13
C THR A 187 11.50 11.67 -1.11
N MET A 188 10.33 12.30 -1.13
CA MET A 188 9.93 13.19 -2.23
C MET A 188 10.78 14.46 -2.30
N GLY A 189 11.19 15.02 -1.17
CA GLY A 189 12.11 16.15 -1.12
C GLY A 189 13.47 15.80 -1.73
N LEU A 190 14.00 14.61 -1.46
CA LEU A 190 15.30 14.19 -1.98
C LEU A 190 15.24 13.77 -3.46
N LEU A 191 14.12 13.22 -3.92
CA LEU A 191 13.98 12.71 -5.30
C LEU A 191 13.36 13.73 -6.26
N ALA A 192 12.29 14.41 -5.85
CA ALA A 192 11.48 15.25 -6.72
C ALA A 192 11.95 16.70 -6.75
N LEU A 193 12.37 17.28 -5.61
CA LEU A 193 12.79 18.69 -5.55
C LEU A 193 13.96 19.00 -6.49
N PRO A 194 15.06 18.21 -6.53
CA PRO A 194 16.16 18.49 -7.45
C PRO A 194 15.71 18.43 -8.92
N THR A 195 14.82 17.49 -9.23
CA THR A 195 14.28 17.29 -10.58
C THR A 195 13.38 18.45 -11.01
N MET A 196 12.53 18.97 -10.11
CA MET A 196 11.70 20.15 -10.37
C MET A 196 12.55 21.40 -10.62
N LEU A 197 13.55 21.65 -9.77
CA LEU A 197 14.44 22.81 -9.90
C LEU A 197 15.27 22.75 -11.20
N ARG A 198 15.75 21.57 -11.60
CA ARG A 198 16.43 21.38 -12.91
C ARG A 198 15.53 21.67 -14.10
N ASN A 199 14.22 21.48 -13.95
CA ASN A 199 13.21 21.80 -14.96
C ASN A 199 12.64 23.22 -14.79
N ASN A 200 13.33 24.12 -14.10
CA ASN A 200 12.95 25.52 -13.90
C ASN A 200 11.59 25.73 -13.21
N TYR A 201 11.16 24.81 -12.35
CA TYR A 201 10.03 25.07 -11.47
C TYR A 201 10.44 26.04 -10.36
N SER A 202 9.53 26.96 -10.02
CA SER A 202 9.72 27.87 -8.89
C SER A 202 9.88 27.09 -7.56
N PRO A 203 10.82 27.47 -6.67
CA PRO A 203 11.02 26.80 -5.39
C PRO A 203 9.75 26.76 -4.52
N GLU A 204 8.91 27.79 -4.63
CA GLU A 204 7.67 27.93 -3.86
C GLU A 204 6.64 26.86 -4.24
N ILE A 205 6.40 26.64 -5.54
CA ILE A 205 5.46 25.60 -5.97
C ILE A 205 6.07 24.21 -5.76
N ALA A 206 7.37 24.05 -5.98
CA ALA A 206 8.04 22.77 -5.83
C ALA A 206 8.00 22.28 -4.38
N THR A 207 8.39 23.12 -3.43
CA THR A 207 8.35 22.79 -2.00
C THR A 207 6.92 22.68 -1.47
N GLY A 208 6.02 23.56 -1.91
CA GLY A 208 4.61 23.54 -1.50
C GLY A 208 3.90 22.26 -1.93
N VAL A 209 4.08 21.82 -3.18
CA VAL A 209 3.46 20.60 -3.71
C VAL A 209 4.02 19.35 -3.02
N ILE A 210 5.34 19.29 -2.79
CA ILE A 210 5.96 18.17 -2.07
C ILE A 210 5.44 18.10 -0.62
N ALA A 211 5.38 19.23 0.08
CA ALA A 211 4.88 19.28 1.45
C ALA A 211 3.38 18.89 1.53
N ALA A 212 2.54 19.45 0.66
CA ALA A 212 1.12 19.12 0.60
C ALA A 212 0.91 17.64 0.26
N SER A 213 1.60 17.13 -0.76
CA SER A 213 1.46 15.75 -1.19
C SER A 213 1.90 14.74 -0.13
N GLY A 214 2.97 15.02 0.62
CA GLY A 214 3.44 14.09 1.65
C GLY A 214 2.49 14.00 2.86
N THR A 215 1.66 15.02 3.11
CA THR A 215 0.65 14.97 4.19
C THR A 215 -0.56 14.10 3.86
N LEU A 216 -0.78 13.76 2.59
CA LEU A 216 -1.87 12.88 2.16
C LEU A 216 -1.80 11.49 2.82
N GLY A 217 -0.60 11.05 3.26
CA GLY A 217 -0.40 9.79 3.98
C GLY A 217 -1.15 9.69 5.31
N GLN A 218 -1.58 10.80 5.88
CA GLN A 218 -2.38 10.76 7.11
C GLN A 218 -3.84 10.44 6.85
N ILE A 219 -4.36 10.80 5.68
CA ILE A 219 -5.80 10.74 5.40
C ILE A 219 -6.18 9.63 4.43
N ILE A 220 -5.33 9.31 3.46
CA ILE A 220 -5.62 8.26 2.47
C ILE A 220 -5.36 6.89 3.11
N PRO A 221 -6.40 6.03 3.26
CA PRO A 221 -6.22 4.72 3.84
C PRO A 221 -5.43 3.76 2.93
N PRO A 222 -4.73 2.76 3.51
CA PRO A 222 -4.51 2.54 4.94
C PRO A 222 -3.50 3.50 5.61
N SER A 223 -3.90 4.15 6.72
CA SER A 223 -3.05 5.12 7.44
C SER A 223 -2.86 4.76 8.90
N ILE A 224 -1.60 4.71 9.36
CA ILE A 224 -1.22 4.47 10.77
C ILE A 224 -1.88 5.50 11.70
N VAL A 225 -1.95 6.76 11.26
CA VAL A 225 -2.55 7.84 12.05
C VAL A 225 -4.04 7.55 12.29
N ILE A 226 -4.78 7.14 11.26
CA ILE A 226 -6.21 6.80 11.40
C ILE A 226 -6.38 5.53 12.23
N VAL A 227 -5.48 4.54 12.14
CA VAL A 227 -5.53 3.35 13.02
C VAL A 227 -5.42 3.77 14.47
N LEU A 228 -4.38 4.55 14.81
CA LEU A 228 -4.12 4.97 16.18
C LEU A 228 -5.21 5.88 16.71
N LEU A 229 -5.56 6.96 15.99
CA LEU A 229 -6.64 7.86 16.39
C LEU A 229 -7.98 7.14 16.43
N GLY A 230 -8.23 6.23 15.51
CA GLY A 230 -9.50 5.52 15.42
C GLY A 230 -9.73 4.57 16.59
N THR A 231 -8.69 3.83 16.99
CA THR A 231 -8.77 3.00 18.19
C THR A 231 -8.96 3.86 19.44
N LEU A 232 -8.15 4.91 19.61
CA LEU A 232 -8.27 5.80 20.78
C LEU A 232 -9.64 6.50 20.83
N ALA A 233 -10.13 6.99 19.69
CA ALA A 233 -11.43 7.65 19.60
C ALA A 233 -12.57 6.65 19.86
N GLY A 234 -12.48 5.42 19.34
CA GLY A 234 -13.46 4.36 19.58
C GLY A 234 -13.53 3.96 21.05
N ASP A 235 -12.39 3.81 21.71
CA ASP A 235 -12.30 3.48 23.13
C ASP A 235 -12.87 4.61 24.01
N LEU A 236 -12.47 5.85 23.74
CA LEU A 236 -12.98 7.04 24.43
C LEU A 236 -14.48 7.22 24.19
N TYR A 237 -14.96 6.98 22.97
CA TYR A 237 -16.38 7.06 22.62
C TYR A 237 -17.18 6.01 23.40
N SER A 238 -16.73 4.76 23.41
CA SER A 238 -17.40 3.67 24.13
C SER A 238 -17.48 3.97 25.63
N ALA A 239 -16.36 4.37 26.24
CA ALA A 239 -16.30 4.72 27.65
C ALA A 239 -17.16 5.95 28.01
N ALA A 240 -17.17 6.97 27.15
CA ALA A 240 -17.99 8.17 27.36
C ALA A 240 -19.49 7.83 27.29
N GLN A 241 -19.91 6.95 26.37
CA GLN A 241 -21.31 6.57 26.26
C GLN A 241 -21.77 5.69 27.42
N GLU A 242 -20.89 4.86 27.97
CA GLU A 242 -21.18 4.06 29.17
C GLU A 242 -21.38 4.94 30.41
N ALA A 243 -20.54 5.97 30.59
CA ALA A 243 -20.72 6.98 31.63
C ALA A 243 -22.03 7.78 31.45
N ARG A 244 -22.39 8.12 30.21
CA ARG A 244 -23.68 8.77 29.89
C ARG A 244 -24.88 7.86 30.16
N ALA A 245 -24.78 6.57 29.85
CA ALA A 245 -25.84 5.60 30.14
C ALA A 245 -26.05 5.44 31.65
N SER A 246 -24.95 5.35 32.40
CA SER A 246 -24.99 5.24 33.86
C SER A 246 -25.63 6.48 34.51
N SER A 247 -25.29 7.68 34.04
CA SER A 247 -25.91 8.92 34.52
C SER A 247 -27.38 9.09 34.09
N ALA A 248 -27.81 8.45 33.00
CA ALA A 248 -29.20 8.38 32.56
C ALA A 248 -30.02 7.26 33.25
N GLY A 249 -29.42 6.51 34.17
CA GLY A 249 -30.08 5.40 34.89
C GLY A 249 -30.22 4.11 34.08
N CYS A 250 -29.52 3.98 32.96
CA CYS A 250 -29.43 2.76 32.17
C CYS A 250 -28.27 1.89 32.68
N THR A 251 -28.39 0.56 32.58
CA THR A 251 -27.33 -0.37 32.98
C THR A 251 -26.13 -0.34 32.04
N ASP A 252 -26.38 -0.15 30.74
CA ASP A 252 -25.36 -0.26 29.68
C ASP A 252 -25.62 0.73 28.55
N ALA A 253 -24.56 1.08 27.80
CA ALA A 253 -24.65 1.97 26.65
C ALA A 253 -25.59 1.45 25.54
N LEU A 254 -25.69 0.13 25.37
CA LEU A 254 -26.57 -0.51 24.38
C LEU A 254 -28.06 -0.22 24.67
N THR A 255 -28.46 -0.28 25.94
CA THR A 255 -29.84 0.02 26.37
C THR A 255 -30.17 1.50 26.20
N TYR A 256 -29.19 2.37 26.40
CA TYR A 256 -29.37 3.82 26.25
C TYR A 256 -29.44 4.27 24.78
N LEU A 257 -28.56 3.77 23.91
CA LEU A 257 -28.46 4.19 22.51
C LEU A 257 -29.28 3.34 21.54
N GLY A 258 -29.69 2.13 21.94
CA GLY A 258 -30.32 1.15 21.06
C GLY A 258 -29.38 0.53 20.02
N GLN A 259 -28.09 0.90 20.04
CA GLN A 259 -27.04 0.39 19.16
C GLN A 259 -25.72 0.25 19.92
N PRO A 260 -24.81 -0.65 19.48
CA PRO A 260 -23.50 -0.77 20.09
C PRO A 260 -22.75 0.57 20.02
N ALA A 261 -22.26 1.05 21.16
CA ALA A 261 -21.51 2.30 21.28
C ALA A 261 -20.05 2.16 20.79
N VAL A 262 -19.82 1.46 19.69
CA VAL A 262 -18.49 1.09 19.22
C VAL A 262 -18.23 1.74 17.86
N VAL A 263 -17.16 2.51 17.75
CA VAL A 263 -16.67 3.04 16.47
C VAL A 263 -15.49 2.21 16.03
N SER A 264 -15.60 1.53 14.88
CA SER A 264 -14.52 0.72 14.34
C SER A 264 -13.54 1.57 13.53
N VAL A 265 -12.27 1.16 13.52
CA VAL A 265 -11.24 1.75 12.65
C VAL A 265 -11.61 1.63 11.17
N GLY A 266 -12.28 0.53 10.78
CA GLY A 266 -12.74 0.31 9.41
C GLY A 266 -13.76 1.37 8.95
N THR A 267 -14.69 1.76 9.83
CA THR A 267 -15.65 2.84 9.53
C THR A 267 -14.93 4.17 9.31
N LEU A 268 -13.90 4.46 10.11
CA LEU A 268 -13.10 5.67 9.94
C LEU A 268 -12.27 5.64 8.64
N PHE A 269 -11.80 4.47 8.22
CA PHE A 269 -11.11 4.32 6.93
C PHE A 269 -12.06 4.59 5.76
N GLN A 270 -13.25 4.00 5.77
CA GLN A 270 -14.28 4.27 4.76
C GLN A 270 -14.63 5.76 4.72
N ALA A 271 -14.82 6.38 5.88
CA ALA A 271 -15.15 7.79 6.00
C ALA A 271 -14.01 8.71 5.52
N ALA A 272 -12.75 8.30 5.69
CA ALA A 272 -11.57 9.06 5.28
C ALA A 272 -11.25 8.95 3.78
N LEU A 273 -11.76 7.91 3.09
CA LEU A 273 -11.48 7.68 1.67
C LEU A 273 -11.93 8.85 0.80
N LEU A 274 -13.17 9.30 0.96
CA LEU A 274 -13.75 10.40 0.19
C LEU A 274 -12.97 11.73 0.39
N PRO A 275 -12.76 12.23 1.62
CA PRO A 275 -11.99 13.45 1.83
C PRO A 275 -10.52 13.29 1.41
N GLY A 276 -9.93 12.10 1.54
CA GLY A 276 -8.56 11.85 1.10
C GLY A 276 -8.38 11.98 -0.42
N ILE A 277 -9.25 11.32 -1.19
CA ILE A 277 -9.26 11.43 -2.65
C ILE A 277 -9.61 12.86 -3.07
N MET A 278 -10.60 13.48 -2.41
CA MET A 278 -10.97 14.86 -2.68
C MET A 278 -9.81 15.83 -2.47
N LEU A 279 -9.05 15.71 -1.38
CA LEU A 279 -7.87 16.54 -1.13
C LEU A 279 -6.77 16.32 -2.18
N ALA A 280 -6.49 15.07 -2.55
CA ALA A 280 -5.54 14.77 -3.62
C ALA A 280 -5.94 15.43 -4.95
N LEU A 281 -7.24 15.36 -5.30
CA LEU A 281 -7.78 16.01 -6.49
C LEU A 281 -7.68 17.54 -6.40
N LEU A 282 -8.02 18.13 -5.26
CA LEU A 282 -7.92 19.58 -5.04
C LEU A 282 -6.48 20.07 -5.15
N TYR A 283 -5.51 19.34 -4.61
CA TYR A 283 -4.09 19.66 -4.72
C TYR A 283 -3.58 19.55 -6.17
N ALA A 284 -3.97 18.49 -6.89
CA ALA A 284 -3.63 18.32 -8.29
C ALA A 284 -4.25 19.43 -9.16
N LEU A 285 -5.52 19.74 -8.93
CA LEU A 285 -6.23 20.81 -9.63
C LEU A 285 -5.59 22.17 -9.35
N TYR A 286 -5.26 22.47 -8.09
CA TYR A 286 -4.59 23.70 -7.72
C TYR A 286 -3.23 23.82 -8.43
N ALA A 287 -2.41 22.77 -8.41
CA ALA A 287 -1.12 22.77 -9.09
C ALA A 287 -1.26 22.99 -10.60
N PHE A 288 -2.26 22.35 -11.22
CA PHE A 288 -2.55 22.48 -12.64
C PHE A 288 -3.05 23.89 -13.01
N VAL A 289 -4.04 24.41 -12.29
CA VAL A 289 -4.57 25.78 -12.52
C VAL A 289 -3.49 26.83 -12.28
N TYR A 290 -2.68 26.68 -11.22
CA TYR A 290 -1.56 27.57 -10.96
C TYR A 290 -0.55 27.59 -12.10
N ALA A 291 -0.24 26.43 -12.69
CA ALA A 291 0.67 26.30 -13.82
C ALA A 291 0.10 26.90 -15.12
N LEU A 292 -1.21 26.76 -15.35
CA LEU A 292 -1.88 27.42 -16.48
C LEU A 292 -1.83 28.95 -16.37
N LEU A 293 -1.97 29.49 -15.16
CA LEU A 293 -1.90 30.92 -14.90
C LEU A 293 -0.46 31.46 -14.85
N ASN A 294 0.52 30.63 -14.50
CA ASN A 294 1.92 30.99 -14.34
C ASN A 294 2.86 30.01 -15.06
N PRO A 295 2.83 29.96 -16.41
CA PRO A 295 3.61 28.99 -17.18
C PRO A 295 5.12 29.13 -16.99
N GLU A 296 5.63 30.33 -16.68
CA GLU A 296 7.04 30.56 -16.37
C GLU A 296 7.50 29.91 -15.06
N LYS A 297 6.58 29.73 -14.09
CA LYS A 297 6.88 29.20 -12.75
C LYS A 297 6.70 27.69 -12.64
N ALA A 298 6.02 27.08 -13.60
CA ALA A 298 5.74 25.65 -13.66
C ALA A 298 5.66 25.18 -15.13
N PRO A 299 6.79 25.21 -15.86
CA PRO A 299 6.81 24.91 -17.29
C PRO A 299 6.49 23.44 -17.57
N ALA A 300 6.03 23.17 -18.79
CA ALA A 300 5.94 21.81 -19.32
C ALA A 300 7.36 21.26 -19.54
N VAL A 301 7.56 19.97 -19.23
CA VAL A 301 8.83 19.30 -19.43
C VAL A 301 8.81 18.60 -20.79
N PRO A 302 9.69 18.97 -21.74
CA PRO A 302 9.75 18.30 -23.03
C PRO A 302 10.13 16.82 -22.85
N MET A 303 9.37 15.92 -23.48
CA MET A 303 9.72 14.49 -23.52
C MET A 303 11.06 14.33 -24.25
N GLY A 304 12.13 14.02 -23.51
CA GLY A 304 13.45 13.76 -24.07
C GLY A 304 14.65 14.21 -23.23
N ALA A 305 14.45 14.87 -22.09
CA ALA A 305 15.56 15.30 -21.22
C ALA A 305 15.77 14.36 -20.00
N THR A 306 15.97 13.06 -20.25
CA THR A 306 16.75 12.13 -19.39
C THR A 306 17.11 10.90 -20.20
#